data_AF-A0AAW4WVT3-F1
#
_entry.id   AF-A0AAW4WVT3-F1
#
_cell.length_a   1.000
_cell.length_b   1.000
_cell.length_c   1.000
_cell.angle_alpha   90.00
_cell.angle_beta   90.00
_cell.angle_gamma   90.00
#
_symmetry.space_group_name_H-M   'P 1'
#
loop_
_entity.id
_entity.type
_entity.pdbx_description
1 polymer ?
#
loop_
_entity_poly.entity_id
_entity_poly.type
_entity_poly.pdbx_seq_one_letter_code
_entity_poly.pdbx_strand_id
1 'polypeptide(L)'
;RCGELCGLQVQDIDLNRQILHVRHSVNRGDADRGDLQFGKTKTESSIRNVHIPDTLIPLIRQHLSDYCDLTRPDSPVFVPKRARIMSQTTLDGQFAKARLKGGRPDLTFQA
;
A
#
# COMPACT_ATOMS: atom_id res chain seq x y z
N ARG A 1 4.62 -0.27 -7.79
CA ARG A 1 5.05 1.13 -7.52
C ARG A 1 4.77 1.48 -6.07
N CYS A 2 5.64 2.23 -5.38
CA CYS A 2 5.49 2.53 -3.94
C CYS A 2 4.27 3.39 -3.61
N GLY A 3 3.96 4.39 -4.45
CA GLY A 3 2.77 5.24 -4.29
C GLY A 3 1.44 4.49 -4.31
N GLU A 4 1.33 3.42 -5.09
CA GLU A 4 0.14 2.56 -5.13
C GLU A 4 -0.01 1.78 -3.83
N LEU A 5 1.08 1.23 -3.29
CA LEU A 5 1.06 0.54 -1.99
C LEU A 5 0.60 1.47 -0.87
N CYS A 6 1.11 2.70 -0.85
CA CYS A 6 0.68 3.71 0.11
C CYS A 6 -0.80 4.10 -0.04
N GLY A 7 -1.38 3.89 -1.23
CA GLY A 7 -2.78 4.18 -1.53
C GLY A 7 -3.74 3.03 -1.29
N LEU A 8 -3.26 1.82 -0.99
CA LEU A 8 -4.13 0.66 -0.77
C LEU A 8 -5.01 0.85 0.47
N GLN A 9 -6.30 0.60 0.29
CA GLN A 9 -7.31 0.61 1.35
C GLN A 9 -7.82 -0.80 1.64
N VAL A 10 -8.48 -1.00 2.78
CA VAL A 10 -9.04 -2.31 3.16
C VAL A 10 -10.00 -2.84 2.08
N GLN A 11 -10.85 -1.97 1.52
CA GLN A 11 -11.79 -2.34 0.45
C GLN A 11 -11.11 -2.81 -0.84
N ASP A 12 -9.82 -2.53 -1.02
CA ASP A 12 -9.07 -2.94 -2.20
C ASP A 12 -8.62 -4.42 -2.12
N ILE A 13 -8.78 -5.08 -0.97
CA ILE A 13 -8.37 -6.48 -0.76
C ILE A 13 -9.59 -7.41 -0.75
N ASP A 14 -9.80 -8.14 -1.85
CA ASP A 14 -10.80 -9.21 -1.91
C ASP A 14 -10.12 -10.57 -1.69
N LEU A 15 -10.08 -11.03 -0.44
CA LEU A 15 -9.51 -12.35 -0.09
C LEU A 15 -10.36 -13.53 -0.57
N ASN A 16 -11.66 -13.33 -0.83
CA ASN A 16 -12.54 -14.41 -1.26
C ASN A 16 -12.35 -14.71 -2.74
N ARG A 17 -12.19 -13.66 -3.56
CA ARG A 17 -11.88 -13.78 -4.99
C ARG A 17 -10.38 -13.79 -5.27
N GLN A 18 -9.56 -13.55 -4.24
CA GLN A 18 -8.10 -13.46 -4.34
C GLN A 18 -7.65 -12.37 -5.32
N ILE A 19 -8.26 -11.19 -5.20
CA ILE A 19 -8.01 -10.04 -6.06
C ILE A 19 -7.56 -8.85 -5.21
N LEU A 20 -6.46 -8.23 -5.63
CA LEU A 20 -6.02 -6.92 -5.19
C LEU A 20 -6.47 -5.88 -6.21
N HIS A 21 -7.32 -4.95 -5.78
CA HIS A 21 -7.80 -3.84 -6.59
C HIS A 21 -6.85 -2.65 -6.47
N VAL A 22 -6.02 -2.40 -7.48
CA VAL A 22 -5.20 -1.17 -7.50
C VAL A 22 -6.08 -0.04 -8.02
N ARG A 23 -6.46 0.90 -7.14
CA ARG A 23 -7.41 1.99 -7.42
C ARG A 23 -6.91 3.38 -7.09
N HIS A 24 -5.98 3.48 -6.15
CA HIS A 24 -5.51 4.75 -5.61
C HIS A 24 -3.98 4.80 -5.60
N SER A 25 -3.45 6.03 -5.56
CA SER A 25 -2.03 6.26 -5.33
C SER A 25 -1.85 7.47 -4.44
N VAL A 26 -0.92 7.39 -3.49
CA VAL A 26 -0.53 8.56 -2.71
C VAL A 26 0.47 9.38 -3.50
N ASN A 27 0.11 10.63 -3.79
CA ASN A 27 1.01 11.65 -4.33
C ASN A 27 0.99 12.85 -3.36
N ARG A 28 2.06 13.65 -3.32
CA ARG A 28 1.96 15.01 -2.78
C ARG A 28 1.24 15.84 -3.85
N GLY A 29 0.38 16.80 -3.46
CA GLY A 29 -0.48 17.56 -4.40
C GLY A 29 0.27 18.26 -5.54
N ASP A 30 -0.42 19.01 -6.41
CA ASP A 30 0.05 19.48 -7.74
C ASP A 30 1.49 20.05 -7.87
N ALA A 31 2.09 20.53 -6.77
CA ALA A 31 3.47 21.04 -6.74
C ALA A 31 4.48 20.15 -5.98
N ASP A 32 4.13 18.90 -5.64
CA ASP A 32 4.89 17.98 -4.77
C ASP A 32 5.20 18.55 -3.36
N ARG A 33 4.53 19.66 -3.01
CA ARG A 33 4.74 20.48 -1.80
C ARG A 33 3.49 20.59 -0.91
N GLY A 34 2.40 19.90 -1.26
CA GLY A 34 1.16 19.89 -0.46
C GLY A 34 1.06 18.69 0.49
N ASP A 35 0.02 18.69 1.31
CA ASP A 35 -0.33 17.56 2.18
C ASP A 35 -0.48 16.26 1.38
N LEU A 36 -0.12 15.14 2.01
CA LEU A 36 -0.39 13.82 1.43
C LEU A 36 -1.90 13.64 1.30
N GLN A 37 -2.32 13.27 0.11
CA GLN A 37 -3.72 12.97 -0.18
C GLN A 37 -3.79 11.60 -0.85
N PHE A 38 -4.86 10.88 -0.56
CA PHE A 38 -5.28 9.78 -1.43
C PHE A 38 -5.75 10.42 -2.73
N GLY A 39 -4.83 10.53 -3.70
CA GLY A 39 -5.20 10.96 -5.04
C GLY A 39 -5.93 9.83 -5.73
N LYS A 40 -6.93 10.16 -6.56
CA LYS A 40 -7.29 9.26 -7.67
C LYS A 40 -6.01 8.95 -8.43
N THR A 41 -5.85 7.70 -8.87
CA THR A 41 -4.69 7.32 -9.68
C THR A 41 -4.43 8.34 -10.78
N LYS A 42 -3.14 8.66 -11.02
CA LYS A 42 -2.69 9.67 -11.99
C LYS A 42 -3.35 9.54 -13.38
N THR A 43 -3.84 8.35 -13.76
CA THR A 43 -4.56 8.05 -15.00
C THR A 43 -5.48 6.82 -14.84
N GLU A 44 -6.56 6.70 -15.63
CA GLU A 44 -7.42 5.49 -15.71
C GLU A 44 -6.61 4.21 -16.00
N SER A 45 -5.51 4.35 -16.75
CA SER A 45 -4.61 3.23 -17.10
C SER A 45 -3.86 2.61 -15.91
N SER A 46 -3.91 3.23 -14.73
CA SER A 46 -3.28 2.68 -13.51
C SER A 46 -4.25 1.82 -12.67
N ILE A 47 -5.53 1.80 -13.03
CA ILE A 47 -6.56 0.96 -12.39
C ILE A 47 -6.46 -0.46 -12.93
N ARG A 48 -6.23 -1.44 -12.05
CA ARG A 48 -6.11 -2.85 -12.45
C ARG A 48 -6.46 -3.81 -11.34
N ASN A 49 -6.76 -5.05 -11.71
CA ASN A 49 -6.90 -6.17 -10.78
C ASN A 49 -5.63 -7.02 -10.86
N VAL A 50 -5.06 -7.33 -9.70
CA VAL A 50 -3.90 -8.23 -9.58
C VAL A 50 -4.35 -9.45 -8.80
N HIS A 51 -4.07 -10.63 -9.31
CA HIS A 51 -4.34 -11.86 -8.56
C HIS A 51 -3.42 -11.95 -7.33
N ILE A 52 -3.97 -12.35 -6.19
CA ILE A 52 -3.24 -12.58 -4.95
C ILE A 52 -2.88 -14.07 -4.89
N PRO A 53 -1.59 -14.45 -4.95
CA PRO A 53 -1.17 -15.84 -4.80
C PRO A 53 -1.64 -16.45 -3.47
N ASP A 54 -2.05 -17.72 -3.49
CA ASP A 54 -2.53 -18.48 -2.32
C ASP A 54 -1.59 -18.36 -1.12
N THR A 55 -0.28 -18.40 -1.37
CA THR A 55 0.76 -18.33 -0.34
C THR A 55 0.79 -17.00 0.41
N LEU A 56 0.27 -15.92 -0.19
CA LEU A 56 0.18 -14.60 0.44
C LEU A 56 -1.13 -14.39 1.21
N ILE A 57 -2.17 -15.18 0.94
CA ILE A 57 -3.49 -15.01 1.57
C ILE A 57 -3.42 -15.07 3.11
N PRO A 58 -2.73 -16.04 3.74
CA PRO A 58 -2.63 -16.08 5.20
C PRO A 58 -1.90 -14.86 5.77
N LEU A 59 -0.83 -14.40 5.10
CA LEU A 59 -0.04 -13.25 5.52
C LEU A 59 -0.84 -11.95 5.43
N ILE A 60 -1.58 -11.76 4.34
CA ILE A 60 -2.43 -10.58 4.17
C ILE A 60 -3.57 -10.60 5.18
N ARG A 61 -4.22 -11.75 5.39
CA ARG A 61 -5.29 -11.89 6.39
C ARG A 61 -4.80 -11.53 7.79
N GLN A 62 -3.63 -12.02 8.18
CA GLN A 62 -3.04 -11.70 9.46
C GLN A 62 -2.73 -10.19 9.56
N HIS A 63 -2.08 -9.61 8.54
CA HIS A 63 -1.77 -8.17 8.52
C HIS A 63 -3.03 -7.29 8.64
N LEU A 64 -4.09 -7.65 7.93
CA LEU A 64 -5.39 -6.96 8.02
C LEU A 64 -5.96 -7.03 9.44
N SER A 65 -5.90 -8.19 10.10
CA SER A 65 -6.37 -8.38 11.47
C SER A 65 -5.53 -7.62 12.50
N ASP A 66 -4.20 -7.63 12.34
CA ASP A 66 -3.28 -7.11 13.35
C ASP A 66 -3.18 -5.58 13.31
N TYR A 67 -3.36 -4.97 12.13
CA TYR A 67 -3.02 -3.55 11.93
C TYR A 67 -4.14 -2.69 11.35
N CYS A 68 -5.12 -3.26 10.65
CA CYS A 68 -6.09 -2.46 9.89
C CYS A 68 -7.40 -2.30 10.65
N ASP A 69 -8.02 -1.12 10.50
CA ASP A 69 -9.40 -0.92 10.94
C ASP A 69 -10.37 -1.49 9.90
N LEU A 70 -10.82 -2.73 10.13
CA LEU A 70 -11.73 -3.45 9.22
C LEU A 70 -13.16 -2.93 9.25
N THR A 71 -13.51 -2.04 10.18
CA THR A 71 -14.83 -1.37 10.18
C THR A 71 -14.91 -0.24 9.16
N ARG A 72 -13.75 0.19 8.64
CA ARG A 72 -13.62 1.31 7.73
C ARG A 72 -13.06 0.86 6.37
N PRO A 73 -13.87 0.84 5.31
CA PRO A 73 -13.42 0.37 3.99
C PRO A 73 -12.32 1.26 3.38
N ASP A 74 -12.32 2.55 3.73
CA ASP A 74 -11.34 3.56 3.30
C ASP A 74 -10.05 3.57 4.14
N SER A 75 -9.95 2.71 5.15
CA SER A 75 -8.79 2.62 6.03
C SER A 75 -7.55 2.14 5.27
N PRO A 76 -6.36 2.73 5.48
CA PRO A 76 -5.14 2.32 4.80
C PRO A 76 -4.71 0.91 5.22
N VAL A 77 -4.21 0.12 4.27
CA VAL A 77 -3.60 -1.20 4.55
C VAL A 77 -2.25 -1.02 5.24
N PHE A 78 -1.45 -0.04 4.81
CA PHE A 78 -0.19 0.30 5.45
C PHE A 78 -0.39 1.45 6.43
N VAL A 79 -0.78 1.13 7.66
CA VAL A 79 -1.15 2.11 8.69
C VAL A 79 0.08 2.82 9.26
N PRO A 80 0.22 4.15 9.10
CA PRO A 80 1.27 4.92 9.75
C PRO A 80 1.01 5.14 11.25
N LYS A 81 2.07 5.18 12.07
CA LYS A 81 1.94 5.38 13.53
C LYS A 81 1.54 6.80 13.98
N ARG A 82 1.87 7.83 13.18
CA ARG A 82 1.77 9.25 13.58
C ARG A 82 1.10 10.15 12.55
N ALA A 83 0.75 9.60 11.39
CA ALA A 83 0.18 10.36 10.28
C ALA A 83 -1.16 9.76 9.91
N ARG A 84 -1.92 10.45 9.05
CA ARG A 84 -3.15 9.88 8.47
C ARG A 84 -2.86 9.00 7.26
N ILE A 85 -1.81 9.30 6.50
CA ILE A 85 -1.41 8.62 5.26
C ILE A 85 0.07 8.28 5.33
N MET A 86 0.43 7.05 4.94
CA MET A 86 1.83 6.65 4.80
C MET A 86 2.46 7.37 3.61
N SER A 87 3.58 8.05 3.84
CA SER A 87 4.34 8.66 2.74
C SER A 87 5.20 7.61 2.03
N GLN A 88 5.43 7.78 0.72
CA GLN A 88 6.31 6.90 -0.06
C GLN A 88 7.71 6.82 0.56
N THR A 89 8.29 7.98 0.94
CA THR A 89 9.60 8.05 1.59
C THR A 89 9.66 7.27 2.90
N THR A 90 8.58 7.29 3.69
CA THR A 90 8.50 6.52 4.93
C THR A 90 8.45 5.02 4.64
N LEU A 91 7.62 4.59 3.70
CA LEU A 91 7.50 3.18 3.33
C LEU A 91 8.82 2.65 2.75
N ASP A 92 9.46 3.41 1.86
CA ASP A 92 10.79 3.10 1.31
C ASP A 92 11.84 2.95 2.42
N GLY A 93 11.84 3.87 3.38
CA GLY A 93 12.75 3.82 4.53
C GLY A 93 12.53 2.59 5.42
N GLN A 94 11.28 2.19 5.65
CA GLN A 94 10.96 0.96 6.40
C GLN A 94 11.36 -0.29 5.61
N PHE A 95 11.07 -0.32 4.31
CA PHE A 95 11.46 -1.42 3.43
C PHE A 95 12.98 -1.57 3.35
N ALA A 96 13.73 -0.46 3.28
CA ALA A 96 15.19 -0.47 3.32
C ALA A 96 15.74 -1.09 4.61
N LYS A 97 15.13 -0.82 5.76
CA LYS A 97 15.51 -1.48 7.03
C LYS A 97 15.14 -2.95 7.03
N ALA A 98 13.94 -3.30 6.56
CA ALA A 98 13.46 -4.67 6.52
C ALA A 98 14.32 -5.55 5.61
N ARG A 99 14.68 -5.08 4.41
CA ARG A 99 15.50 -5.83 3.46
C ARG A 99 16.92 -6.06 3.97
N LEU A 100 17.52 -5.09 4.68
CA LEU A 100 18.82 -5.27 5.33
C LEU A 100 18.75 -6.32 6.43
N LYS A 101 17.70 -6.26 7.28
CA LYS A 101 17.48 -7.26 8.34
C LYS A 101 17.20 -8.65 7.77
N GLY A 102 16.54 -8.73 6.63
CA GLY A 102 16.28 -9.97 5.90
C GLY A 102 17.46 -10.47 5.06
N GLY A 103 18.64 -9.83 5.11
CA GLY A 103 19.81 -10.25 4.35
C GLY A 103 19.68 -10.08 2.84
N ARG A 104 18.77 -9.21 2.38
CA ARG A 104 18.44 -8.97 0.98
C ARG A 104 18.62 -7.51 0.58
N PRO A 105 19.86 -6.98 0.62
CA PRO A 105 20.13 -5.59 0.27
C PRO A 105 19.88 -5.27 -1.21
N ASP A 106 19.66 -6.27 -2.05
CA ASP A 106 19.35 -6.14 -3.48
C ASP A 106 17.91 -5.73 -3.76
N LEU A 107 16.98 -5.93 -2.82
CA LEU A 107 15.56 -5.67 -3.05
C LEU A 107 15.26 -4.17 -3.10
N THR A 108 14.49 -3.77 -4.11
CA THR A 108 13.94 -2.41 -4.23
C THR A 108 12.48 -2.51 -4.64
N PHE A 109 11.71 -1.45 -4.40
CA PHE A 109 10.46 -1.30 -5.13
C PHE A 109 10.80 -1.05 -6.60
N GLN A 110 10.14 -1.76 -7.50
CA GLN A 110 10.26 -1.50 -8.93
C GLN A 110 9.74 -0.08 -9.23
N ALA A 111 10.58 0.70 -9.91
CA ALA A 111 10.29 2.05 -10.41
C ALA A 111 9.31 2.00 -11.59
#